data_AF-T1D1S1-F1
#
_entry.id   AF-T1D1S1-F1
#
_cell.length_a   1.000
_cell.length_b   1.000
_cell.length_c   1.000
_cell.angle_alpha   90.00
_cell.angle_beta   90.00
_cell.angle_gamma   90.00
#
_symmetry.space_group_name_H-M   'P 1'
#
loop_
_entity.id
_entity.type
_entity.pdbx_description
1 polymer ?
#
loop_
_entity_poly.entity_id
_entity_poly.type
_entity_poly.pdbx_seq_one_letter_code
_entity_poly.pdbx_strand_id
1 'polypeptide(L)'
;MKKLAILSFPDLAPPTLVTRSMGQLLEFIDLHGRVVLKPLDGMGGSRIFVTSTDDLNRHVIVETLTDEGNRSVMAQRFIPEIREGDKRILLVNGTPLPFALARIPKAGESRGNLARGGTAHGVPLTNRDREICAVVGTRLAQQGLTFVGLDVIGHYLTEINVTSPTCARELETAYDLDIGGQIMDHIIETLKTGRSMSPDSPLRASP
;
A
#
# COMPACT_ATOMS: atom_id res chain seq x y z
N MET A 1 6.25 6.81 -6.93
CA MET A 1 7.15 6.48 -5.80
C MET A 1 6.53 5.63 -4.68
N LYS A 2 5.23 5.75 -4.33
CA LYS A 2 4.61 5.00 -3.21
C LYS A 2 4.70 3.46 -3.30
N LYS A 3 4.37 2.89 -4.46
CA LYS A 3 4.33 1.43 -4.68
C LYS A 3 5.70 0.77 -4.58
N LEU A 4 6.79 1.44 -4.96
CA LEU A 4 8.14 0.85 -4.95
C LEU A 4 8.71 0.65 -3.54
N ALA A 5 8.17 1.35 -2.52
CA ALA A 5 8.70 1.29 -1.17
C ALA A 5 8.63 -0.14 -0.57
N ILE A 6 7.66 -0.95 -0.99
CA ILE A 6 7.55 -2.34 -0.54
C ILE A 6 8.73 -3.21 -0.99
N LEU A 7 9.47 -2.82 -2.04
CA LEU A 7 10.65 -3.56 -2.50
C LEU A 7 11.81 -3.51 -1.50
N SER A 8 11.77 -2.58 -0.55
CA SER A 8 12.69 -2.57 0.60
C SER A 8 12.30 -3.57 1.69
N PHE A 9 11.14 -4.24 1.55
CA PHE A 9 10.59 -5.20 2.50
C PHE A 9 10.12 -6.49 1.80
N PRO A 10 11.00 -7.17 1.04
CA PRO A 10 10.60 -8.33 0.22
C PRO A 10 10.00 -9.48 1.06
N ASP A 11 10.45 -9.67 2.30
CA ASP A 11 9.94 -10.70 3.22
C ASP A 11 8.52 -10.41 3.75
N LEU A 12 8.06 -9.17 3.63
CA LEU A 12 6.73 -8.74 4.05
C LEU A 12 5.77 -8.59 2.87
N ALA A 13 6.30 -8.45 1.66
CA ALA A 13 5.52 -8.26 0.44
C ALA A 13 5.10 -9.60 -0.18
N PRO A 14 4.02 -9.65 -0.99
CA PRO A 14 3.80 -10.82 -1.84
C PRO A 14 4.93 -10.91 -2.87
N PRO A 15 5.14 -12.08 -3.52
CA PRO A 15 5.99 -12.15 -4.71
C PRO A 15 5.65 -11.00 -5.66
N THR A 16 6.66 -10.18 -5.95
CA THR A 16 6.51 -8.90 -6.64
C THR A 16 7.61 -8.75 -7.68
N LEU A 17 7.22 -8.35 -8.89
CA LEU A 17 8.11 -7.98 -9.98
C LEU A 17 7.79 -6.55 -10.41
N VAL A 18 8.82 -5.74 -10.64
CA VAL A 18 8.68 -4.44 -11.29
C VAL A 18 9.53 -4.44 -12.55
N THR A 19 8.88 -4.33 -13.71
CA THR A 19 9.56 -4.36 -15.00
C THR A 19 8.74 -3.63 -16.05
N ARG A 20 9.39 -3.25 -17.15
CA ARG A 20 8.74 -2.82 -18.40
C ARG A 20 8.73 -3.93 -19.47
N SER A 21 9.43 -5.04 -19.22
CA SER A 21 9.49 -6.16 -20.14
C SER A 21 8.18 -6.94 -20.13
N MET A 22 7.48 -6.93 -21.26
CA MET A 22 6.24 -7.69 -21.43
C MET A 22 6.47 -9.20 -21.26
N GLY A 23 7.58 -9.73 -21.77
CA GLY A 23 7.96 -11.14 -21.61
C GLY A 23 8.07 -11.54 -20.15
N GLN A 24 8.79 -10.75 -19.33
CA GLN A 24 8.93 -11.03 -17.90
C GLN A 24 7.59 -10.94 -17.15
N LEU A 25 6.68 -10.04 -17.56
CA LEU A 25 5.34 -9.97 -16.97
C LEU A 25 4.50 -11.21 -17.30
N LEU A 26 4.57 -11.70 -18.54
CA LEU A 26 3.90 -12.93 -18.96
C LEU A 26 4.45 -14.15 -18.25
N GLU A 27 5.79 -14.27 -18.15
CA GLU A 27 6.44 -15.32 -17.36
C GLU A 27 6.01 -15.28 -15.89
N PHE A 28 5.88 -14.09 -15.32
CA PHE A 28 5.40 -13.92 -13.95
C PHE A 28 3.92 -14.33 -13.77
N ILE A 29 3.07 -14.04 -14.77
CA ILE A 29 1.68 -14.52 -14.81
C ILE A 29 1.65 -16.05 -14.86
N ASP A 30 2.46 -16.65 -15.73
CA ASP A 30 2.54 -18.10 -15.90
C ASP A 30 3.04 -18.80 -14.62
N LEU A 31 4.03 -18.22 -13.95
CA LEU A 31 4.60 -18.75 -12.70
C LEU A 31 3.60 -18.73 -11.54
N HIS A 32 2.83 -17.66 -11.40
CA HIS A 32 2.00 -17.42 -10.21
C HIS A 32 0.51 -17.73 -10.42
N GLY A 33 0.09 -18.07 -11.64
CA GLY A 33 -1.29 -18.45 -11.97
C GLY A 33 -2.25 -17.27 -12.05
N ARG A 34 -2.30 -16.44 -11.00
CA ARG A 34 -3.15 -15.25 -10.90
C ARG A 34 -2.38 -14.10 -10.28
N VAL A 35 -2.42 -12.94 -10.92
CA VAL A 35 -1.61 -11.78 -10.54
C VAL A 35 -2.42 -10.49 -10.58
N VAL A 36 -1.91 -9.50 -9.86
CA VAL A 36 -2.37 -8.12 -9.89
C VAL A 36 -1.32 -7.28 -10.60
N LEU A 37 -1.72 -6.60 -11.68
CA LEU A 37 -0.88 -5.67 -12.43
C LEU A 37 -1.28 -4.23 -12.10
N LYS A 38 -0.29 -3.41 -11.74
CA LYS A 38 -0.48 -2.03 -11.27
C LYS A 38 0.55 -1.10 -11.93
N PRO A 39 0.14 0.01 -12.56
CA PRO A 39 1.09 1.02 -12.99
C PRO A 39 1.63 1.79 -11.77
N LEU A 40 2.86 2.32 -11.87
CA LEU A 40 3.57 2.94 -10.76
C LEU A 40 3.18 4.40 -10.47
N ASP A 41 2.52 5.05 -11.41
CA ASP A 41 2.13 6.47 -11.41
C ASP A 41 0.68 6.71 -10.95
N GLY A 42 -0.16 5.66 -10.88
CA GLY A 42 -1.56 5.79 -10.46
C GLY A 42 -1.77 5.84 -8.93
N MET A 43 -2.71 6.68 -8.49
CA MET A 43 -3.27 6.71 -7.12
C MET A 43 -4.68 6.11 -7.08
N GLY A 44 -5.12 5.68 -5.89
CA GLY A 44 -6.53 5.34 -5.64
C GLY A 44 -7.06 4.14 -6.42
N GLY A 45 -6.19 3.18 -6.77
CA GLY A 45 -6.59 1.96 -7.46
C GLY A 45 -6.98 2.16 -8.93
N SER A 46 -6.65 3.31 -9.52
CA SER A 46 -6.76 3.51 -10.96
C SER A 46 -5.85 2.53 -11.71
N ARG A 47 -6.40 1.88 -12.75
CA ARG A 47 -5.70 0.91 -13.62
C ARG A 47 -5.07 -0.28 -12.89
N ILE A 48 -5.71 -0.79 -11.83
CA ILE A 48 -5.39 -2.10 -11.27
C ILE A 48 -6.13 -3.17 -12.07
N PHE A 49 -5.38 -4.14 -12.61
CA PHE A 49 -5.93 -5.28 -13.32
C PHE A 49 -5.61 -6.57 -12.57
N VAL A 50 -6.58 -7.48 -12.54
CA VAL A 50 -6.35 -8.86 -12.09
C VAL A 50 -6.46 -9.72 -13.34
N THR A 51 -5.42 -10.49 -13.60
CA THR A 51 -5.35 -11.40 -14.75
C THR A 51 -4.75 -12.73 -14.31
N SER A 52 -4.89 -13.74 -15.14
CA SER A 52 -4.44 -15.10 -14.86
C SER A 52 -3.92 -15.76 -16.12
N THR A 53 -3.32 -16.94 -15.95
CA THR A 53 -2.74 -17.72 -17.05
C THR A 53 -3.76 -18.00 -18.16
N ASP A 54 -5.02 -18.19 -17.80
CA ASP A 54 -6.17 -18.53 -18.67
C ASP A 54 -6.93 -17.30 -19.21
N ASP A 55 -6.57 -16.09 -18.80
CA ASP A 55 -7.21 -14.87 -19.29
C ASP A 55 -6.79 -14.58 -20.74
N LEU A 56 -7.75 -14.66 -21.65
CA LEU A 56 -7.57 -14.39 -23.08
C LEU A 56 -7.04 -12.96 -23.34
N ASN A 57 -7.24 -12.04 -22.39
CA ASN A 57 -6.80 -10.65 -22.50
C ASN A 57 -5.45 -10.37 -21.83
N ARG A 58 -4.76 -11.38 -21.26
CA ARG A 58 -3.52 -11.14 -20.49
C ARG A 58 -2.46 -10.37 -21.30
N HIS A 59 -2.33 -10.64 -22.60
CA HIS A 59 -1.38 -9.98 -23.48
C HIS A 59 -1.74 -8.50 -23.68
N VAL A 60 -2.98 -8.19 -24.08
CA VAL A 60 -3.41 -6.80 -24.29
C VAL A 60 -3.41 -5.98 -22.99
N ILE A 61 -3.69 -6.61 -21.84
CA ILE A 61 -3.56 -5.97 -20.53
C ILE A 61 -2.09 -5.57 -20.29
N VAL A 62 -1.15 -6.48 -20.54
CA VAL A 62 0.29 -6.22 -20.39
C VAL A 62 0.75 -5.12 -21.36
N GLU A 63 0.37 -5.19 -22.63
CA GLU A 63 0.69 -4.17 -23.65
C GLU A 63 0.16 -2.79 -23.23
N THR A 64 -1.12 -2.73 -22.82
CA THR A 64 -1.77 -1.48 -22.41
C THR A 64 -1.11 -0.88 -21.16
N LEU A 65 -0.79 -1.72 -20.16
CA LEU A 65 -0.18 -1.24 -18.92
C LEU A 65 1.27 -0.84 -19.08
N THR A 66 2.01 -1.52 -19.95
CA THR A 66 3.41 -1.21 -20.24
C THR A 66 3.56 -0.12 -21.28
N ASP A 67 2.48 0.35 -21.93
CA ASP A 67 2.56 1.32 -23.02
C ASP A 67 3.56 0.84 -24.09
N GLU A 68 3.38 -0.41 -24.54
CA GLU A 68 4.28 -1.11 -25.46
C GLU A 68 5.74 -1.17 -24.98
N GLY A 69 5.95 -1.30 -23.66
CA GLY A 69 7.26 -1.37 -23.03
C GLY A 69 7.88 -0.02 -22.64
N ASN A 70 7.19 1.10 -22.85
CA ASN A 70 7.65 2.43 -22.45
C ASN A 70 7.42 2.74 -20.96
N ARG A 71 6.60 1.93 -20.27
CA ARG A 71 6.20 2.13 -18.87
C ARG A 71 6.50 0.90 -18.03
N SER A 72 7.05 1.14 -16.84
CA SER A 72 7.21 0.09 -15.82
C SER A 72 5.90 -0.22 -15.11
N VAL A 73 5.64 -1.52 -14.93
CA VAL A 73 4.47 -2.08 -14.27
C VAL A 73 4.94 -2.90 -13.08
N MET A 74 4.18 -2.83 -12.00
CA MET A 74 4.31 -3.74 -10.86
C MET A 74 3.35 -4.91 -11.03
N ALA A 75 3.89 -6.13 -11.04
CA ALA A 75 3.14 -7.37 -10.94
C ALA A 75 3.28 -7.94 -9.53
N GLN A 76 2.18 -8.38 -8.93
CA GLN A 76 2.17 -9.04 -7.64
C GLN A 76 1.33 -10.31 -7.71
N ARG A 77 1.73 -11.37 -7.01
CA ARG A 77 0.87 -12.55 -6.83
C ARG A 77 -0.48 -12.12 -6.25
N PHE A 78 -1.57 -12.65 -6.79
CA PHE A 78 -2.90 -12.39 -6.25
C PHE A 78 -3.06 -12.98 -4.83
N ILE A 79 -3.69 -12.22 -3.94
CA ILE A 79 -3.91 -12.59 -2.54
C ILE A 79 -5.42 -12.80 -2.31
N PRO A 80 -5.92 -14.05 -2.23
CA PRO A 80 -7.35 -14.35 -2.07
C PRO A 80 -8.01 -13.74 -0.83
N GLU A 81 -7.24 -13.44 0.20
CA GLU A 81 -7.65 -12.79 1.45
C GLU A 81 -8.15 -11.35 1.24
N ILE A 82 -8.02 -10.78 0.03
CA ILE A 82 -8.67 -9.51 -0.33
C ILE A 82 -10.19 -9.51 -0.12
N ARG A 83 -10.83 -10.69 -0.10
CA ARG A 83 -12.25 -10.85 0.28
C ARG A 83 -12.55 -10.45 1.73
N GLU A 84 -11.55 -10.54 2.61
CA GLU A 84 -11.62 -10.10 4.02
C GLU A 84 -11.32 -8.61 4.15
N GLY A 85 -10.76 -8.01 3.10
CA GLY A 85 -10.52 -6.58 2.97
C GLY A 85 -9.04 -6.22 2.86
N ASP A 86 -8.80 -5.08 2.23
CA ASP A 86 -7.51 -4.39 2.22
C ASP A 86 -7.44 -3.48 3.45
N LYS A 87 -6.68 -3.90 4.46
CA LYS A 87 -6.53 -3.20 5.74
C LYS A 87 -5.62 -2.00 5.57
N ARG A 88 -6.16 -0.81 5.83
CA ARG A 88 -5.39 0.43 6.03
C ARG A 88 -4.97 0.53 7.49
N ILE A 89 -3.68 0.33 7.76
CA ILE A 89 -3.08 0.57 9.07
C ILE A 89 -2.40 1.94 9.06
N LEU A 90 -2.72 2.80 10.03
CA LEU A 90 -2.08 4.10 10.16
C LEU A 90 -0.94 4.02 11.18
N LEU A 91 0.20 4.60 10.81
CA LEU A 91 1.36 4.79 11.68
C LEU A 91 1.50 6.28 11.99
N VAL A 92 1.66 6.60 13.28
CA VAL A 92 2.07 7.92 13.76
C VAL A 92 3.47 7.77 14.34
N ASN A 93 4.45 8.42 13.72
CA ASN A 93 5.87 8.34 14.04
C ASN A 93 6.36 6.89 14.21
N GLY A 94 6.06 6.05 13.22
CA GLY A 94 6.42 4.63 13.23
C GLY A 94 5.63 3.74 14.20
N THR A 95 4.77 4.31 15.04
CA THR A 95 3.92 3.54 15.97
C THR A 95 2.55 3.32 15.34
N PRO A 96 2.07 2.07 15.25
CA PRO A 96 0.74 1.79 14.69
C PRO A 96 -0.37 2.19 15.66
N LEU A 97 -1.49 2.69 15.11
CA LEU A 97 -2.75 2.75 15.83
C LEU A 97 -3.22 1.33 16.19
N PRO A 98 -4.01 1.15 17.27
CA PRO A 98 -4.48 -0.17 17.70
C PRO A 98 -5.46 -0.84 16.72
N PHE A 99 -6.01 -0.07 15.77
CA PHE A 99 -6.99 -0.51 14.79
C PHE A 99 -6.56 -0.16 13.36
N ALA A 100 -7.03 -0.96 12.41
CA ALA A 100 -6.97 -0.70 10.98
C ALA A 100 -8.37 -0.48 10.43
N LEU A 101 -8.47 0.15 9.25
CA LEU A 101 -9.72 0.19 8.49
C LEU A 101 -9.69 -0.91 7.43
N ALA A 102 -10.49 -1.95 7.59
CA ALA A 102 -10.64 -3.00 6.58
C ALA A 102 -11.55 -2.48 5.45
N ARG A 103 -11.03 -2.45 4.22
CA ARG A 103 -11.78 -1.97 3.05
C ARG A 103 -12.12 -3.14 2.14
N ILE A 104 -13.39 -3.52 2.12
CA ILE A 104 -13.86 -4.73 1.45
C ILE A 104 -14.38 -4.39 0.05
N PRO A 105 -13.88 -5.07 -1.01
CA PRO A 105 -14.40 -4.89 -2.36
C PRO A 105 -15.89 -5.24 -2.45
N LYS A 106 -16.62 -4.53 -3.29
CA LYS A 106 -17.98 -4.94 -3.67
C LYS A 106 -17.94 -6.29 -4.38
N ALA A 107 -18.97 -7.12 -4.22
CA ALA A 107 -19.10 -8.36 -4.99
C ALA A 107 -18.95 -8.09 -6.51
N GLY A 108 -18.05 -8.82 -7.16
CA GLY A 108 -17.71 -8.65 -8.58
C GLY A 108 -16.62 -7.60 -8.87
N GLU A 109 -16.14 -6.86 -7.87
CA GLU A 109 -14.99 -5.94 -7.99
C GLU A 109 -13.75 -6.55 -7.33
N SER A 110 -12.58 -6.38 -7.96
CA SER A 110 -11.30 -6.84 -7.41
C SER A 110 -10.63 -5.81 -6.48
N ARG A 111 -11.24 -4.64 -6.29
CA ARG A 111 -10.64 -3.50 -5.59
C ARG A 111 -11.42 -3.14 -4.33
N GLY A 112 -10.71 -2.98 -3.21
CA GLY A 112 -11.29 -2.58 -1.92
C GLY A 112 -11.56 -1.07 -1.77
N ASN A 113 -11.31 -0.25 -2.78
CA ASN A 113 -11.32 1.20 -2.62
C ASN A 113 -12.73 1.75 -2.32
N LEU A 114 -12.86 2.49 -1.23
CA LEU A 114 -14.12 3.10 -0.77
C LEU A 114 -14.79 3.99 -1.82
N ALA A 115 -14.00 4.64 -2.67
CA ALA A 115 -14.49 5.48 -3.76
C ALA A 115 -15.31 4.72 -4.82
N ARG A 116 -15.37 3.38 -4.79
CA ARG A 116 -16.10 2.55 -5.77
C ARG A 116 -17.20 1.68 -5.15
N GLY A 117 -17.71 2.06 -3.97
CA GLY A 117 -18.82 1.37 -3.32
C GLY A 117 -18.43 0.11 -2.56
N GLY A 118 -17.14 -0.04 -2.21
CA GLY A 118 -16.70 -0.98 -1.17
C GLY A 118 -17.16 -0.51 0.22
N THR A 119 -17.22 -1.43 1.18
CA THR A 119 -17.53 -1.11 2.58
C THR A 119 -16.25 -0.93 3.38
N ALA A 120 -16.29 -0.11 4.42
CA ALA A 120 -15.22 0.00 5.41
C ALA A 120 -15.77 -0.23 6.81
N HIS A 121 -14.96 -0.90 7.64
CA HIS A 121 -15.18 -0.94 9.07
C HIS A 121 -13.84 -1.05 9.80
N GLY A 122 -13.82 -0.57 11.04
CA GLY A 122 -12.67 -0.71 11.92
C GLY A 122 -12.45 -2.17 12.32
N VAL A 123 -11.19 -2.60 12.36
CA VAL A 123 -10.78 -3.91 12.87
C VAL A 123 -9.54 -3.78 13.78
N PRO A 124 -9.43 -4.57 14.87
CA PRO A 124 -8.20 -4.61 15.66
C PRO A 124 -7.01 -5.12 14.85
N LEU A 125 -5.80 -4.62 15.16
CA LEU A 125 -4.58 -5.17 14.57
C LEU A 125 -4.30 -6.59 15.03
N THR A 126 -4.06 -7.48 14.07
CA THR A 126 -3.57 -8.84 14.31
C THR A 126 -2.10 -8.85 14.73
N ASN A 127 -1.60 -9.99 15.22
CA ASN A 127 -0.16 -10.13 15.52
C ASN A 127 0.70 -9.88 14.27
N ARG A 128 0.28 -10.40 13.11
CA ARG A 128 1.00 -10.19 11.86
C ARG A 128 1.01 -8.72 11.44
N ASP A 129 -0.08 -7.99 11.65
CA ASP A 129 -0.12 -6.54 11.39
C ASP A 129 0.92 -5.80 12.24
N ARG A 130 1.01 -6.15 13.53
CA ARG A 130 1.97 -5.55 14.47
C ARG A 130 3.42 -5.86 14.09
N GLU A 131 3.71 -7.09 13.65
CA GLU A 131 5.04 -7.47 13.12
C GLU A 131 5.43 -6.60 11.92
N ILE A 132 4.53 -6.47 10.93
CA ILE A 132 4.75 -5.63 9.76
C ILE A 132 5.03 -4.19 10.19
N CYS A 133 4.20 -3.65 11.10
CA CYS A 133 4.35 -2.29 11.60
C CYS A 133 5.65 -2.07 12.36
N ALA A 134 6.13 -3.04 13.14
CA ALA A 134 7.38 -2.93 13.88
C ALA A 134 8.59 -2.78 12.94
N VAL A 135 8.64 -3.59 11.88
CA VAL A 135 9.72 -3.54 10.88
C VAL A 135 9.63 -2.26 10.04
N VAL A 136 8.47 -2.00 9.47
CA VAL A 136 8.27 -0.87 8.54
C VAL A 136 8.30 0.46 9.28
N GLY A 137 7.59 0.56 10.40
CA GLY A 137 7.45 1.79 11.19
C GLY A 137 8.78 2.31 11.70
N THR A 138 9.65 1.44 12.22
CA THR A 138 11.01 1.81 12.64
C THR A 138 11.80 2.44 11.49
N ARG A 139 11.74 1.83 10.30
CA ARG A 139 12.48 2.32 9.13
C ARG A 139 11.95 3.66 8.62
N LEU A 140 10.64 3.83 8.58
CA LEU A 140 10.02 5.07 8.08
C LEU A 140 10.17 6.23 9.08
N ALA A 141 10.11 5.96 10.39
CA ALA A 141 10.37 6.99 11.41
C ALA A 141 11.81 7.53 11.33
N GLN A 142 12.80 6.67 11.07
CA GLN A 142 14.20 7.09 10.84
C GLN A 142 14.35 8.00 9.61
N GLN A 143 13.40 7.94 8.66
CA GLN A 143 13.37 8.79 7.47
C GLN A 143 12.57 10.09 7.69
N GLY A 144 12.12 10.36 8.92
CA GLY A 144 11.33 11.54 9.24
C GLY A 144 9.87 11.47 8.77
N LEU A 145 9.36 10.28 8.43
CA LEU A 145 7.98 10.12 7.99
C LEU A 145 7.05 9.99 9.19
N THR A 146 6.42 11.10 9.56
CA THR A 146 5.55 11.20 10.73
C THR A 146 4.21 10.50 10.57
N PHE A 147 3.59 10.53 9.38
CA PHE A 147 2.26 9.96 9.19
C PHE A 147 2.20 9.11 7.92
N VAL A 148 1.97 7.80 8.09
CA VAL A 148 2.04 6.81 7.01
C VAL A 148 0.84 5.86 7.08
N GLY A 149 0.30 5.48 5.92
CA GLY A 149 -0.65 4.39 5.80
C GLY A 149 -0.02 3.15 5.18
N LEU A 150 -0.15 1.99 5.81
CA LEU A 150 0.21 0.70 5.24
C LEU A 150 -1.06 0.01 4.73
N ASP A 151 -0.98 -0.55 3.52
CA ASP A 151 -2.06 -1.37 2.95
C ASP A 151 -1.65 -2.84 3.06
N VAL A 152 -2.40 -3.61 3.85
CA VAL A 152 -2.13 -5.01 4.17
C VAL A 152 -3.28 -5.89 3.75
N ILE A 153 -3.00 -6.94 2.97
CA ILE A 153 -3.97 -7.96 2.58
C ILE A 153 -3.48 -9.31 3.09
N GLY A 154 -4.31 -10.01 3.86
CA GLY A 154 -3.92 -11.23 4.57
C GLY A 154 -2.68 -10.97 5.43
N HIS A 155 -1.58 -11.65 5.10
CA HIS A 155 -0.30 -11.56 5.81
C HIS A 155 0.76 -10.66 5.14
N TYR A 156 0.37 -9.97 4.06
CA TYR A 156 1.31 -9.28 3.17
C TYR A 156 1.11 -7.76 3.15
N LEU A 157 2.22 -7.04 3.21
CA LEU A 157 2.30 -5.61 2.90
C LEU A 157 2.24 -5.40 1.39
N THR A 158 1.27 -4.63 0.93
CA THR A 158 1.01 -4.44 -0.51
C THR A 158 1.27 -3.03 -1.02
N GLU A 159 1.19 -2.01 -0.15
CA GLU A 159 1.53 -0.63 -0.48
C GLU A 159 1.93 0.16 0.78
N ILE A 160 2.80 1.18 0.62
CA ILE A 160 3.14 2.16 1.65
C ILE A 160 2.75 3.55 1.15
N ASN A 161 1.83 4.20 1.85
CA ASN A 161 1.25 5.50 1.52
C ASN A 161 1.81 6.60 2.43
N VAL A 162 2.79 7.37 1.93
CA VAL A 162 3.53 8.37 2.73
C VAL A 162 3.12 9.84 2.50
N THR A 163 2.20 10.14 1.57
CA THR A 163 1.89 11.55 1.22
C THR A 163 0.65 12.09 1.91
N SER A 164 -0.46 11.35 1.85
CA SER A 164 -1.74 11.73 2.45
C SER A 164 -2.52 10.43 2.71
N PRO A 165 -2.15 9.68 3.75
CA PRO A 165 -2.87 8.47 4.09
C PRO A 165 -4.24 8.86 4.65
N THR A 166 -5.28 8.54 3.87
CA THR A 166 -6.69 8.70 4.25
C THR A 166 -7.09 7.69 5.33
N CYS A 167 -8.37 7.66 5.73
CA CYS A 167 -8.97 6.71 6.68
C CYS A 167 -8.83 7.06 8.17
N ALA A 168 -8.23 8.21 8.49
CA ALA A 168 -8.16 8.70 9.88
C ALA A 168 -9.56 9.00 10.42
N ARG A 169 -10.38 9.79 9.71
CA ARG A 169 -11.71 10.21 10.17
C ARG A 169 -12.64 9.04 10.44
N GLU A 170 -12.59 8.02 9.58
CA GLU A 170 -13.37 6.79 9.73
C GLU A 170 -12.96 6.02 10.99
N LEU A 171 -11.67 5.98 11.32
CA LEU A 171 -11.18 5.35 12.55
C LEU A 171 -11.48 6.19 13.80
N GLU A 172 -11.35 7.51 13.72
CA GLU A 172 -11.74 8.43 14.81
C GLU A 172 -13.22 8.25 15.15
N THR A 173 -14.09 8.19 14.12
CA THR A 173 -15.53 7.99 14.31
C THR A 173 -15.85 6.59 14.86
N ALA A 174 -15.16 5.55 14.39
CA ALA A 174 -15.44 4.17 14.79
C ALA A 174 -14.97 3.84 16.22
N TYR A 175 -13.94 4.52 16.71
CA TYR A 175 -13.25 4.15 17.96
C TYR A 175 -13.05 5.32 18.94
N ASP A 176 -13.63 6.48 18.68
CA ASP A 176 -13.49 7.69 19.51
C ASP A 176 -12.01 8.03 19.78
N LEU A 177 -11.23 8.08 18.69
CA LEU A 177 -9.80 8.39 18.73
C LEU A 177 -9.55 9.85 18.35
N ASP A 178 -8.48 10.44 18.89
CA ASP A 178 -7.93 11.71 18.42
C ASP A 178 -6.61 11.46 17.70
N ILE A 179 -6.68 11.13 16.40
CA ILE A 179 -5.50 10.84 15.58
C ILE A 179 -4.83 12.17 15.20
N GLY A 180 -5.64 13.19 14.88
CA GLY A 180 -5.16 14.54 14.59
C GLY A 180 -4.32 15.14 15.72
N GLY A 181 -4.82 15.06 16.96
CA GLY A 181 -4.11 15.50 18.16
C GLY A 181 -2.78 14.77 18.35
N GLN A 182 -2.76 13.43 18.23
CA GLN A 182 -1.53 12.64 18.33
C GLN A 182 -0.45 13.06 17.31
N ILE A 183 -0.86 13.38 16.08
CA ILE A 183 0.07 13.89 15.05
C ILE A 183 0.62 15.26 15.46
N MET A 184 -0.25 16.17 15.91
CA MET A 184 0.15 17.52 16.31
C MET A 184 1.05 17.52 17.54
N ASP A 185 0.75 16.70 18.55
CA ASP A 185 1.58 16.52 19.75
C ASP A 185 2.99 16.07 19.36
N HIS A 186 3.09 15.11 18.44
CA HIS A 186 4.38 14.65 17.95
C HIS A 186 5.16 15.74 17.20
N ILE A 187 4.50 16.53 16.36
CA ILE A 187 5.13 17.66 15.65
C ILE A 187 5.65 18.69 16.65
N ILE A 188 4.83 19.07 17.65
CA ILE A 188 5.21 20.03 18.69
C ILE A 188 6.43 19.54 19.46
N GLU A 189 6.46 18.27 19.85
CA GLU A 189 7.58 17.67 20.59
C GLU A 189 8.87 17.63 19.76
N THR A 190 8.76 17.32 18.47
CA THR A 190 9.90 17.33 17.54
C THR A 190 10.49 18.74 17.39
N LEU A 191 9.64 19.77 17.31
CA LEU A 191 10.08 21.17 17.26
C LEU A 191 10.76 21.63 18.55
N LYS A 192 10.26 21.20 19.72
CA LYS A 192 10.85 21.52 21.03
C LYS A 192 12.23 20.89 21.25
N THR A 193 12.43 19.67 20.78
CA THR A 193 13.66 18.89 21.00
C THR A 193 14.80 19.26 20.04
N GLY A 194 14.58 20.18 19.09
CA GLY A 194 15.62 20.63 18.16
C GLY A 194 16.10 19.55 17.19
N ARG A 195 15.43 18.39 17.14
CA ARG A 195 15.63 17.40 16.07
C ARG A 195 15.10 18.01 14.78
N SER A 196 16.03 18.55 13.99
CA SER A 196 15.74 18.93 12.60
C SER A 196 15.07 17.75 11.91
N MET A 197 13.86 17.95 11.38
CA MET A 197 13.35 17.09 10.33
C MET A 197 14.31 17.24 9.16
N SER A 198 15.20 16.27 8.96
CA SER A 198 16.28 16.37 7.99
C SER A 198 15.71 16.73 6.61
N PRO A 199 16.18 17.82 5.96
CA PRO A 199 15.71 18.20 4.62
C PRO A 199 16.02 17.15 3.54
N ASP A 200 16.94 16.23 3.82
CA ASP A 200 17.43 15.23 2.87
C ASP A 200 16.59 13.94 2.87
N SER A 201 15.33 14.06 2.44
CA SER A 201 14.60 12.90 1.92
C SER A 201 15.08 12.63 0.49
N PRO A 202 15.60 11.43 0.15
CA PRO A 202 16.03 11.11 -1.22
C PRO A 202 14.87 10.97 -2.23
N LEU A 203 13.65 11.39 -1.88
CA LEU A 203 12.48 11.36 -2.79
C LEU A 203 12.26 12.65 -3.59
N ARG A 204 13.19 13.61 -3.59
CA ARG A 204 13.17 14.67 -4.60
C ARG A 204 13.65 14.09 -5.94
N ALA A 205 12.71 13.62 -6.75
CA ALA A 205 12.90 13.58 -8.19
C ALA A 205 13.13 15.02 -8.66
N SER A 206 14.38 15.33 -9.00
CA SER A 206 14.75 16.53 -9.77
C SER A 206 14.11 16.46 -11.16
N PRO A 207 13.79 17.62 -11.78
CA PRO A 207 12.98 17.72 -12.99
C PRO A 207 13.54 16.98 -14.21
#